data_AF-A0A3R8J5X2-F1
#
_entry.id   AF-A0A3R8J5X2-F1
#
_cell.length_a   1.000
_cell.length_b   1.000
_cell.length_c   1.000
_cell.angle_alpha   90.00
_cell.angle_beta   90.00
_cell.angle_gamma   90.00
#
_symmetry.space_group_name_H-M   'P 1'
#
loop_
_entity.id
_entity.type
_entity.pdbx_description
1 polymer ?
#
loop_
_entity_poly.entity_id
_entity_poly.type
_entity_poly.pdbx_seq_one_letter_code
_entity_poly.pdbx_strand_id
1 'polypeptide(L)'
;MKKINRLMTSLLAGVTLASAAGFVGGSAVTAQAATKQTITRDVTVKTLKGLSKSSVVFKNVTAQVGGASVDVQVPKIKGYVANNGTYSFKAVKKNGKATIVPVDQPSYFDLHYYKVVSAASQKSSKAVKRTAHVLIYRNGLFAKTLKVKAVPGTTFTIKTPKLAGYKANMKRIRLGMNAKNAQYAVNNVTLPTYTKVKYGYQVSQLSASKTAKTLKVTGKVVTTKHAAKHAAKYVILTDYKGKSHAKLTKNGNFTKTLKNCKAAKKVSAVAAYRTKHVKNGKTTYTYHALSAKKSAVVKAAK
;
A
#
# COMPACT_ATOMS: atom_id res chain seq x y z
N MET A 1 -8.28 18.09 -28.62
CA MET A 1 -7.39 17.39 -29.58
C MET A 1 -6.08 17.01 -28.91
N LYS A 2 -5.66 15.73 -29.05
CA LYS A 2 -4.28 15.18 -28.87
C LYS A 2 -3.67 15.25 -27.44
N LYS A 3 -3.01 14.25 -26.83
CA LYS A 3 -2.51 12.89 -27.15
C LYS A 3 -2.25 12.18 -25.80
N ILE A 4 -2.79 10.98 -25.56
CA ILE A 4 -2.11 9.67 -25.52
C ILE A 4 -0.63 9.72 -25.08
N ASN A 5 -0.34 9.21 -23.87
CA ASN A 5 0.96 8.68 -23.47
C ASN A 5 0.82 7.17 -23.24
N ARG A 6 1.13 6.38 -24.27
CA ARG A 6 1.41 4.95 -24.15
C ARG A 6 2.88 4.81 -23.76
N LEU A 7 3.13 4.15 -22.63
CA LEU A 7 4.47 3.70 -22.28
C LEU A 7 4.79 2.46 -23.11
N MET A 8 5.87 2.57 -23.89
CA MET A 8 6.54 1.47 -24.56
C MET A 8 7.19 0.55 -23.51
N THR A 9 7.06 -0.76 -23.70
CA THR A 9 8.05 -1.71 -23.20
C THR A 9 8.46 -2.61 -24.35
N SER A 10 9.77 -2.75 -24.47
CA SER A 10 10.57 -3.07 -25.63
C SER A 10 10.51 -4.53 -26.11
N LEU A 11 10.58 -4.64 -27.43
CA LEU A 11 11.33 -5.61 -28.22
C LEU A 11 12.40 -6.41 -27.44
N LEU A 12 12.32 -7.74 -27.47
CA LEU A 12 13.50 -8.60 -27.53
C LEU A 12 13.24 -9.64 -28.60
N ALA A 13 13.91 -9.46 -29.73
CA ALA A 13 14.04 -10.45 -30.78
C ALA A 13 15.05 -11.51 -30.31
N GLY A 14 14.66 -12.78 -30.34
CA GLY A 14 15.59 -13.90 -30.29
C GLY A 14 15.66 -14.51 -31.68
N VAL A 15 16.67 -14.12 -32.45
CA VAL A 15 17.10 -14.79 -33.68
C VAL A 15 18.30 -15.65 -33.33
N THR A 16 18.16 -16.96 -33.53
CA THR A 16 19.23 -17.94 -33.79
C THR A 16 18.54 -19.21 -34.29
N LEU A 17 19.00 -20.01 -35.24
CA LEU A 17 19.95 -19.94 -36.35
C LEU A 17 19.67 -21.25 -37.13
N ALA A 18 20.00 -21.30 -38.41
CA ALA A 18 19.63 -22.37 -39.34
C ALA A 18 20.12 -23.78 -38.95
N SER A 19 19.38 -24.81 -39.40
CA SER A 19 20.00 -26.02 -39.97
C SER A 19 19.32 -26.30 -41.30
N ALA A 20 20.09 -26.18 -42.37
CA ALA A 20 19.77 -26.69 -43.69
C ALA A 20 20.58 -27.97 -43.87
N ALA A 21 19.93 -29.09 -44.21
CA ALA A 21 20.35 -30.02 -45.26
C ALA A 21 19.46 -31.28 -45.26
N GLY A 22 18.85 -31.54 -46.43
CA GLY A 22 18.57 -32.88 -46.94
C GLY A 22 17.30 -33.58 -46.46
N PHE A 23 16.25 -33.55 -47.26
CA PHE A 23 15.80 -34.69 -48.10
C PHE A 23 14.31 -34.54 -48.50
N VAL A 24 14.13 -34.36 -49.81
CA VAL A 24 13.16 -35.01 -50.72
C VAL A 24 11.72 -35.25 -50.24
N GLY A 25 10.77 -34.60 -50.95
CA GLY A 25 9.45 -35.18 -51.20
C GLY A 25 8.42 -35.04 -50.08
N GLY A 26 7.91 -33.83 -49.86
CA GLY A 26 6.73 -33.63 -49.05
C GLY A 26 6.21 -32.23 -49.24
N SER A 27 4.96 -32.10 -49.70
CA SER A 27 4.25 -30.84 -49.89
C SER A 27 4.61 -29.84 -48.81
N ALA A 28 5.08 -28.65 -49.20
CA ALA A 28 5.34 -27.56 -48.28
C ALA A 28 4.04 -27.25 -47.53
N VAL A 29 3.90 -27.78 -46.32
CA VAL A 29 2.85 -27.37 -45.39
C VAL A 29 3.25 -25.98 -44.94
N THR A 30 2.86 -24.96 -45.71
CA THR A 30 2.86 -23.59 -45.21
C THR A 30 2.02 -23.61 -43.95
N ALA A 31 2.67 -23.55 -42.79
CA ALA A 31 2.01 -23.43 -41.50
C ALA A 31 1.15 -22.16 -41.57
N GLN A 32 -0.15 -22.35 -41.79
CA GLN A 32 -1.12 -21.27 -41.80
C GLN A 32 -0.96 -20.54 -40.48
N ALA A 33 -0.50 -19.28 -40.52
CA ALA A 33 -0.34 -18.47 -39.34
C ALA A 33 -1.65 -18.56 -38.55
N ALA A 34 -1.61 -19.18 -37.37
CA ALA A 34 -2.80 -19.49 -36.61
C ALA A 34 -3.58 -18.18 -36.40
N THR A 35 -4.65 -17.99 -37.16
CA THR A 35 -5.48 -16.80 -37.08
C THR A 35 -5.98 -16.71 -35.67
N LYS A 36 -5.50 -15.69 -34.94
CA LYS A 36 -5.83 -15.51 -33.54
C LYS A 36 -7.33 -15.24 -33.41
N GLN A 37 -8.08 -16.27 -33.03
CA GLN A 37 -9.53 -16.22 -32.91
C GLN A 37 -9.95 -15.30 -31.75
N THR A 38 -10.76 -14.28 -32.04
CA THR A 38 -11.39 -13.42 -31.05
C THR A 38 -12.79 -13.95 -30.72
N ILE A 39 -13.14 -14.03 -29.44
CA ILE A 39 -14.46 -14.47 -28.98
C ILE A 39 -15.05 -13.46 -28.00
N THR A 40 -16.36 -13.27 -28.07
CA THR A 40 -17.14 -12.42 -27.16
C THR A 40 -18.29 -13.22 -26.57
N ARG A 41 -18.35 -13.35 -25.23
CA ARG A 41 -19.44 -14.08 -24.54
C ARG A 41 -19.72 -13.51 -23.15
N ASP A 42 -20.91 -13.81 -22.65
CA ASP A 42 -21.24 -13.65 -21.24
C ASP A 42 -20.56 -14.74 -20.41
N VAL A 43 -19.97 -14.35 -19.27
CA VAL A 43 -19.22 -15.27 -18.40
C VAL A 43 -19.79 -15.22 -16.99
N THR A 44 -20.23 -16.38 -16.49
CA THR A 44 -20.75 -16.52 -15.13
C THR A 44 -19.64 -16.93 -14.17
N VAL A 45 -19.40 -16.12 -13.14
CA VAL A 45 -18.39 -16.37 -12.10
C VAL A 45 -19.09 -16.66 -10.78
N LYS A 46 -18.72 -17.76 -10.13
CA LYS A 46 -19.17 -18.07 -8.76
C LYS A 46 -18.40 -17.19 -7.77
N THR A 47 -19.12 -16.61 -6.82
CA THR A 47 -18.63 -15.60 -5.87
C THR A 47 -19.37 -15.73 -4.53
N LEU A 48 -18.86 -15.06 -3.49
CA LEU A 48 -19.61 -14.84 -2.25
C LEU A 48 -20.30 -13.48 -2.28
N LYS A 49 -21.59 -13.45 -1.96
CA LYS A 49 -22.37 -12.22 -1.73
C LYS A 49 -22.79 -12.16 -0.27
N GLY A 50 -22.08 -11.36 0.52
CA GLY A 50 -22.13 -11.37 1.97
C GLY A 50 -21.51 -12.65 2.51
N LEU A 51 -22.35 -13.64 2.81
CA LEU A 51 -21.95 -14.98 3.26
C LEU A 51 -22.49 -16.10 2.37
N SER A 52 -23.33 -15.76 1.39
CA SER A 52 -24.00 -16.74 0.55
C SER A 52 -23.21 -16.94 -0.74
N LYS A 53 -23.05 -18.20 -1.16
CA LYS A 53 -22.58 -18.50 -2.52
C LYS A 53 -23.57 -17.92 -3.53
N SER A 54 -23.07 -17.29 -4.56
CA SER A 54 -23.84 -16.63 -5.60
C SER A 54 -23.08 -16.67 -6.91
N SER A 55 -23.75 -16.31 -8.00
CA SER A 55 -23.14 -16.16 -9.31
C SER A 55 -23.31 -14.73 -9.80
N VAL A 56 -22.30 -14.22 -10.50
CA VAL A 56 -22.34 -12.92 -11.16
C VAL A 56 -21.99 -13.10 -12.63
N VAL A 57 -22.78 -12.47 -13.49
CA VAL A 57 -22.59 -12.52 -14.94
C VAL A 57 -21.83 -11.28 -15.39
N PHE A 58 -20.68 -11.51 -16.02
CA PHE A 58 -19.93 -10.51 -16.76
C PHE A 58 -20.43 -10.51 -18.20
N LYS A 59 -21.01 -9.39 -18.64
CA LYS A 59 -21.58 -9.29 -19.99
C LYS A 59 -20.52 -8.96 -21.02
N ASN A 60 -20.64 -9.55 -22.20
CA ASN A 60 -19.85 -9.22 -23.40
C ASN A 60 -18.33 -9.23 -23.19
N VAL A 61 -17.81 -10.21 -22.44
CA VAL A 61 -16.36 -10.36 -22.26
C VAL A 61 -15.75 -10.74 -23.60
N THR A 62 -14.80 -9.93 -24.08
CA THR A 62 -14.13 -10.14 -25.37
C THR A 62 -12.66 -10.45 -25.15
N ALA A 63 -12.19 -11.59 -25.64
CA ALA A 63 -10.80 -12.03 -25.49
C ALA A 63 -10.31 -12.81 -26.72
N GLN A 64 -8.99 -12.84 -26.91
CA GLN A 64 -8.35 -13.52 -28.04
C GLN A 64 -7.69 -14.82 -27.58
N VAL A 65 -7.94 -15.92 -28.29
CA VAL A 65 -7.37 -17.24 -27.99
C VAL A 65 -5.84 -17.17 -28.11
N GLY A 66 -5.13 -17.59 -27.06
CA GLY A 66 -3.66 -17.47 -27.00
C GLY A 66 -3.16 -16.03 -26.88
N GLY A 67 -4.06 -15.07 -26.66
CA GLY A 67 -3.76 -13.68 -26.39
C GLY A 67 -3.52 -13.40 -24.90
N ALA A 68 -3.23 -12.13 -24.59
CA ALA A 68 -3.11 -11.67 -23.23
C ALA A 68 -4.47 -11.72 -22.48
N SER A 69 -4.41 -11.73 -21.16
CA SER A 69 -5.59 -11.59 -20.31
C SER A 69 -6.25 -10.23 -20.50
N VAL A 70 -7.58 -10.20 -20.36
CA VAL A 70 -8.39 -8.99 -20.42
C VAL A 70 -9.02 -8.72 -19.06
N ASP A 71 -8.93 -7.46 -18.61
CA ASP A 71 -9.56 -7.01 -17.38
C ASP A 71 -10.94 -6.43 -17.66
N VAL A 72 -11.96 -6.99 -17.01
CA VAL A 72 -13.35 -6.54 -17.17
C VAL A 72 -13.82 -5.92 -15.86
N GLN A 73 -14.54 -4.80 -15.96
CA GLN A 73 -15.12 -4.13 -14.81
C GLN A 73 -16.10 -5.06 -14.09
N VAL A 74 -15.93 -5.18 -12.76
CA VAL A 74 -16.82 -5.99 -11.93
C VAL A 74 -18.24 -5.39 -11.92
N PRO A 75 -19.30 -6.19 -12.14
CA PRO A 75 -20.67 -5.71 -12.14
C PRO A 75 -21.07 -5.01 -10.84
N LYS A 76 -21.80 -3.89 -10.95
CA LYS A 76 -22.33 -3.15 -9.80
C LYS A 76 -23.60 -3.81 -9.29
N ILE A 77 -23.65 -4.11 -7.99
CA ILE A 77 -24.84 -4.70 -7.33
C ILE A 77 -25.33 -3.73 -6.26
N LYS A 78 -26.60 -3.32 -6.33
CA LYS A 78 -27.21 -2.36 -5.39
C LYS A 78 -27.05 -2.85 -3.94
N GLY A 79 -26.47 -2.00 -3.08
CA GLY A 79 -26.24 -2.31 -1.66
C GLY A 79 -25.01 -3.15 -1.35
N TYR A 80 -24.23 -3.53 -2.37
CA TYR A 80 -23.02 -4.33 -2.21
C TYR A 80 -21.82 -3.67 -2.90
N VAL A 81 -20.62 -4.02 -2.45
CA VAL A 81 -19.36 -3.60 -3.08
C VAL A 81 -18.41 -4.79 -3.17
N ALA A 82 -17.73 -4.92 -4.31
CA ALA A 82 -16.76 -5.98 -4.53
C ALA A 82 -15.40 -5.66 -3.89
N ASN A 83 -14.59 -6.67 -3.54
CA ASN A 83 -13.19 -6.47 -3.13
C ASN A 83 -12.30 -5.93 -4.26
N ASN A 84 -12.61 -6.27 -5.52
CA ASN A 84 -11.84 -5.87 -6.69
C ASN A 84 -12.71 -5.01 -7.63
N GLY A 85 -12.07 -4.05 -8.30
CA GLY A 85 -12.72 -3.21 -9.32
C GLY A 85 -12.84 -3.91 -10.67
N THR A 86 -11.88 -4.76 -11.01
CA THR A 86 -11.82 -5.53 -12.24
C THR A 86 -11.64 -7.02 -11.94
N TYR A 87 -11.94 -7.85 -12.93
CA TYR A 87 -11.72 -9.29 -12.89
C TYR A 87 -11.13 -9.73 -14.23
N SER A 88 -10.08 -10.54 -14.17
CA SER A 88 -9.28 -10.90 -15.34
C SER A 88 -9.78 -12.20 -15.97
N PHE A 89 -9.88 -12.21 -17.29
CA PHE A 89 -10.27 -13.36 -18.09
C PHE A 89 -9.23 -13.66 -19.17
N LYS A 90 -9.19 -14.91 -19.64
CA LYS A 90 -8.41 -15.32 -20.81
C LYS A 90 -9.25 -16.22 -21.70
N ALA A 91 -9.03 -16.14 -23.02
CA ALA A 91 -9.62 -17.07 -23.96
C ALA A 91 -8.68 -18.26 -24.17
N VAL A 92 -9.21 -19.47 -24.03
CA VAL A 92 -8.50 -20.74 -24.17
C VAL A 92 -9.25 -21.64 -25.14
N LYS A 93 -8.52 -22.54 -25.83
CA LYS A 93 -9.15 -23.68 -26.53
C LYS A 93 -9.30 -24.83 -25.54
N LYS A 94 -10.52 -25.27 -25.31
CA LYS A 94 -10.83 -26.47 -24.52
C LYS A 94 -11.65 -27.40 -25.38
N ASN A 95 -11.18 -28.63 -25.58
CA ASN A 95 -11.83 -29.65 -26.42
C ASN A 95 -12.13 -29.13 -27.84
N GLY A 96 -11.14 -28.48 -28.47
CA GLY A 96 -11.28 -27.89 -29.82
C GLY A 96 -12.11 -26.61 -29.90
N LYS A 97 -12.84 -26.21 -28.85
CA LYS A 97 -13.70 -25.01 -28.83
C LYS A 97 -13.06 -23.87 -28.05
N ALA A 98 -13.14 -22.66 -28.61
CA ALA A 98 -12.69 -21.44 -27.93
C ALA A 98 -13.68 -21.05 -26.81
N THR A 99 -13.18 -20.82 -25.60
CA THR A 99 -13.97 -20.45 -24.42
C THR A 99 -13.25 -19.39 -23.59
N ILE A 100 -14.00 -18.62 -22.79
CA ILE A 100 -13.46 -17.60 -21.89
C ILE A 100 -13.51 -18.15 -20.46
N VAL A 101 -12.37 -18.12 -19.78
CA VAL A 101 -12.24 -18.58 -18.40
C VAL A 101 -11.63 -17.48 -17.51
N PRO A 102 -11.96 -17.46 -16.21
CA PRO A 102 -11.22 -16.68 -15.23
C PRO A 102 -9.71 -16.96 -15.30
N VAL A 103 -8.91 -15.93 -15.06
CA VAL A 103 -7.48 -16.12 -14.78
C VAL A 103 -7.33 -16.63 -13.35
N ASP A 104 -6.50 -17.65 -13.17
CA ASP A 104 -6.18 -18.17 -11.84
C ASP A 104 -5.48 -17.08 -11.02
N GLN A 105 -5.96 -16.87 -9.80
CA GLN A 105 -5.44 -15.87 -8.89
C GLN A 105 -5.39 -16.44 -7.47
N PRO A 106 -4.49 -15.92 -6.61
CA PRO A 106 -4.49 -16.31 -5.20
C PRO A 106 -5.87 -16.05 -4.58
N SER A 107 -6.33 -16.93 -3.69
CA SER A 107 -7.68 -16.88 -3.09
C SER A 107 -8.04 -15.56 -2.40
N TYR A 108 -7.04 -14.74 -2.04
CA TYR A 108 -7.26 -13.40 -1.52
C TYR A 108 -7.95 -12.47 -2.55
N PHE A 109 -7.72 -12.72 -3.84
CA PHE A 109 -8.29 -11.97 -4.96
C PHE A 109 -9.58 -12.60 -5.50
N ASP A 110 -10.07 -13.68 -4.89
CA ASP A 110 -11.38 -14.23 -5.23
C ASP A 110 -12.43 -13.13 -5.15
N LEU A 111 -13.25 -13.02 -6.20
CA LEU A 111 -14.27 -11.99 -6.25
C LEU A 111 -15.26 -12.24 -5.11
N HIS A 112 -15.42 -11.26 -4.23
CA HIS A 112 -16.42 -11.25 -3.15
C HIS A 112 -17.16 -9.93 -3.13
N TYR A 113 -18.47 -10.00 -2.93
CA TYR A 113 -19.34 -8.86 -2.68
C TYR A 113 -19.69 -8.77 -1.20
N TYR A 114 -19.55 -7.59 -0.63
CA TYR A 114 -19.87 -7.32 0.77
C TYR A 114 -21.03 -6.36 0.87
N LYS A 115 -21.95 -6.61 1.82
CA LYS A 115 -23.05 -5.69 2.08
C LYS A 115 -22.51 -4.39 2.67
N VAL A 116 -22.91 -3.26 2.08
CA VAL A 116 -22.59 -1.94 2.63
C VAL A 116 -23.55 -1.68 3.79
N VAL A 117 -22.99 -1.40 4.96
CA VAL A 117 -23.75 -1.13 6.20
C VAL A 117 -23.26 0.15 6.87
N SER A 118 -24.10 0.73 7.72
CA SER A 118 -23.75 1.94 8.46
C SER A 118 -22.69 1.67 9.54
N ALA A 119 -22.03 2.73 10.01
CA ALA A 119 -21.09 2.62 11.13
C ALA A 119 -21.76 2.16 12.43
N ALA A 120 -23.04 2.47 12.62
CA ALA A 120 -23.82 2.00 13.77
C ALA A 120 -24.02 0.47 13.71
N SER A 121 -24.37 -0.07 12.54
CA SER A 121 -24.54 -1.52 12.33
C SER A 121 -23.26 -2.32 12.62
N GLN A 122 -22.09 -1.71 12.49
CA GLN A 122 -20.80 -2.33 12.83
C GLN A 122 -20.55 -2.48 14.33
N LYS A 123 -21.27 -1.76 15.19
CA LYS A 123 -21.14 -1.85 16.64
C LYS A 123 -21.98 -2.98 17.27
N SER A 124 -22.70 -3.76 16.46
CA SER A 124 -23.57 -4.81 16.96
C SER A 124 -22.82 -5.95 17.69
N SER A 125 -23.55 -6.69 18.52
CA SER A 125 -23.07 -7.92 19.18
C SER A 125 -22.58 -8.99 18.20
N LYS A 126 -23.03 -8.93 16.93
CA LYS A 126 -22.61 -9.84 15.85
C LYS A 126 -21.20 -9.55 15.31
N ALA A 127 -20.56 -8.46 15.75
CA ALA A 127 -19.23 -8.09 15.29
C ALA A 127 -18.14 -8.95 15.95
N VAL A 128 -17.32 -9.60 15.13
CA VAL A 128 -16.26 -10.52 15.56
C VAL A 128 -14.89 -9.88 15.44
N LYS A 129 -13.98 -10.18 16.39
CA LYS A 129 -12.58 -9.75 16.32
C LYS A 129 -11.79 -10.70 15.41
N ARG A 130 -10.99 -10.14 14.50
CA ARG A 130 -10.15 -10.90 13.57
C ARG A 130 -8.82 -10.21 13.31
N THR A 131 -7.86 -11.01 12.90
CA THR A 131 -6.62 -10.52 12.32
C THR A 131 -6.85 -10.27 10.84
N ALA A 132 -6.64 -9.02 10.41
CA ALA A 132 -6.73 -8.60 9.02
C ALA A 132 -5.32 -8.48 8.44
N HIS A 133 -5.11 -9.07 7.27
CA HIS A 133 -3.94 -8.83 6.42
C HIS A 133 -4.32 -7.75 5.43
N VAL A 134 -4.09 -6.50 5.83
CA VAL A 134 -4.40 -5.35 4.97
C VAL A 134 -3.30 -5.23 3.94
N LEU A 135 -3.65 -5.46 2.67
CA LEU A 135 -2.75 -5.20 1.56
C LEU A 135 -2.56 -3.70 1.37
N ILE A 136 -1.34 -3.33 1.00
CA ILE A 136 -0.90 -1.96 0.84
C ILE A 136 0.11 -1.91 -0.31
N TYR A 137 0.08 -0.83 -1.12
CA TYR A 137 1.06 -0.61 -2.17
C TYR A 137 2.13 0.42 -1.74
N ARG A 138 3.39 -0.03 -1.60
CA ARG A 138 4.59 0.77 -1.31
C ARG A 138 5.78 0.14 -2.04
N ASN A 139 6.17 0.71 -3.17
CA ASN A 139 7.25 0.16 -4.02
C ASN A 139 7.05 -1.35 -4.29
N GLY A 140 5.80 -1.78 -4.49
CA GLY A 140 5.38 -3.18 -4.47
C GLY A 140 4.20 -3.42 -3.53
N LEU A 141 3.60 -4.61 -3.61
CA LEU A 141 2.49 -5.03 -2.76
C LEU A 141 3.02 -5.66 -1.47
N PHE A 142 2.55 -5.20 -0.31
CA PHE A 142 2.89 -5.79 0.98
C PHE A 142 1.67 -5.85 1.90
N ALA A 143 1.66 -6.82 2.82
CA ALA A 143 0.59 -6.98 3.80
C ALA A 143 0.98 -6.38 5.16
N LYS A 144 0.02 -5.71 5.82
CA LYS A 144 0.15 -5.26 7.20
C LYS A 144 -0.93 -5.90 8.06
N THR A 145 -0.48 -6.59 9.10
CA THR A 145 -1.34 -7.30 10.05
C THR A 145 -1.94 -6.34 11.07
N LEU A 146 -3.26 -6.36 11.24
CA LEU A 146 -4.00 -5.51 12.19
C LEU A 146 -5.13 -6.30 12.83
N LYS A 147 -5.41 -6.05 14.12
CA LYS A 147 -6.63 -6.57 14.76
C LYS A 147 -7.80 -5.63 14.44
N VAL A 148 -8.88 -6.19 13.92
CA VAL A 148 -10.11 -5.47 13.56
C VAL A 148 -11.32 -6.14 14.18
N LYS A 149 -12.43 -5.39 14.33
CA LYS A 149 -13.72 -5.91 14.79
C LYS A 149 -14.80 -5.44 13.81
N ALA A 150 -15.52 -6.38 13.20
CA ALA A 150 -16.58 -6.08 12.24
C ALA A 150 -17.57 -7.24 12.09
N VAL A 151 -18.73 -6.96 11.49
CA VAL A 151 -19.77 -7.96 11.20
C VAL A 151 -19.41 -8.75 9.93
N PRO A 152 -19.40 -10.10 9.95
CA PRO A 152 -19.18 -10.92 8.75
C PRO A 152 -20.15 -10.63 7.60
N GLY A 153 -19.69 -10.79 6.37
CA GLY A 153 -20.43 -10.49 5.14
C GLY A 153 -20.64 -9.00 4.83
N THR A 154 -20.03 -8.09 5.61
CA THR A 154 -20.24 -6.65 5.48
C THR A 154 -18.94 -5.88 5.28
N THR A 155 -19.06 -4.63 4.82
CA THR A 155 -17.92 -3.71 4.78
C THR A 155 -17.82 -2.85 6.03
N PHE A 156 -16.60 -2.54 6.42
CA PHE A 156 -16.27 -1.57 7.45
C PHE A 156 -15.11 -0.68 6.99
N THR A 157 -14.90 0.44 7.67
CA THR A 157 -13.77 1.32 7.39
C THR A 157 -12.84 1.44 8.58
N ILE A 158 -11.54 1.41 8.32
CA ILE A 158 -10.52 1.68 9.34
C ILE A 158 -9.66 2.87 8.93
N LYS A 159 -9.00 3.51 9.90
CA LYS A 159 -7.98 4.51 9.58
C LYS A 159 -6.87 3.84 8.78
N THR A 160 -6.43 4.49 7.72
CA THR A 160 -5.34 3.97 6.89
C THR A 160 -4.08 3.78 7.74
N PRO A 161 -3.41 2.63 7.67
CA PRO A 161 -2.26 2.36 8.53
C PRO A 161 -1.14 3.38 8.33
N LYS A 162 -0.57 3.92 9.40
CA LYS A 162 0.58 4.82 9.27
C LYS A 162 1.83 4.03 8.90
N LEU A 163 2.61 4.56 7.97
CA LEU A 163 3.92 4.06 7.56
C LEU A 163 4.96 5.18 7.73
N ALA A 164 6.06 4.88 8.40
CA ALA A 164 7.10 5.86 8.65
C ALA A 164 7.74 6.34 7.33
N GLY A 165 7.74 7.65 7.09
CA GLY A 165 8.30 8.25 5.88
C GLY A 165 7.40 8.15 4.64
N TYR A 166 6.14 7.73 4.77
CA TYR A 166 5.20 7.66 3.65
C TYR A 166 3.86 8.32 3.99
N LYS A 167 3.22 8.88 2.97
CA LYS A 167 1.87 9.43 3.03
C LYS A 167 0.94 8.55 2.20
N ALA A 168 -0.15 8.11 2.80
CA ALA A 168 -1.20 7.42 2.07
C ALA A 168 -2.02 8.42 1.24
N ASN A 169 -2.50 7.99 0.07
CA ASN A 169 -3.43 8.76 -0.76
C ASN A 169 -4.82 8.92 -0.11
N MET A 170 -5.19 8.05 0.84
CA MET A 170 -6.49 8.08 1.52
C MET A 170 -6.37 8.00 3.04
N LYS A 171 -7.29 8.68 3.76
CA LYS A 171 -7.33 8.73 5.24
C LYS A 171 -7.92 7.47 5.87
N ARG A 172 -8.83 6.80 5.16
CA ARG A 172 -9.49 5.57 5.58
C ARG A 172 -9.51 4.59 4.42
N ILE A 173 -9.46 3.31 4.76
CA ILE A 173 -9.62 2.20 3.82
C ILE A 173 -10.90 1.45 4.16
N ARG A 174 -11.56 0.93 3.13
CA ARG A 174 -12.68 0.01 3.24
C ARG A 174 -12.18 -1.42 3.13
N LEU A 175 -12.66 -2.25 4.04
CA LEU A 175 -12.37 -3.67 4.11
C LEU A 175 -13.69 -4.45 4.14
N GLY A 176 -13.67 -5.67 3.61
CA GLY A 176 -14.78 -6.62 3.68
C GLY A 176 -14.45 -7.74 4.66
N MET A 177 -15.39 -8.10 5.53
CA MET A 177 -15.25 -9.26 6.42
C MET A 177 -15.90 -10.47 5.73
N ASN A 178 -15.11 -11.51 5.43
CA ASN A 178 -15.57 -12.73 4.76
C ASN A 178 -16.46 -13.55 5.70
N ALA A 179 -15.88 -14.43 6.52
CA ALA A 179 -16.63 -15.34 7.39
C ALA A 179 -15.95 -15.50 8.75
N LYS A 180 -16.66 -16.12 9.71
CA LYS A 180 -16.15 -16.39 11.05
C LYS A 180 -14.87 -17.24 11.00
N ASN A 181 -14.74 -18.25 10.12
CA ASN A 181 -13.59 -19.18 10.17
C ASN A 181 -12.71 -19.19 8.91
N ALA A 182 -12.73 -18.13 8.09
CA ALA A 182 -11.93 -18.09 6.87
C ALA A 182 -10.44 -17.80 7.17
N GLN A 183 -9.54 -18.51 6.47
CA GLN A 183 -8.09 -18.27 6.48
C GLN A 183 -7.74 -16.82 6.12
N TYR A 184 -8.49 -16.23 5.18
CA TYR A 184 -8.47 -14.81 4.84
C TYR A 184 -9.77 -14.15 5.30
N ALA A 185 -9.90 -13.93 6.61
CA ALA A 185 -11.12 -13.39 7.21
C ALA A 185 -11.47 -11.96 6.71
N VAL A 186 -10.49 -11.21 6.21
CA VAL A 186 -10.65 -9.81 5.82
C VAL A 186 -9.93 -9.52 4.51
N ASN A 187 -10.68 -9.02 3.52
CA ASN A 187 -10.14 -8.61 2.22
C ASN A 187 -10.18 -7.08 2.07
N ASN A 188 -9.23 -6.54 1.32
CA ASN A 188 -9.23 -5.16 0.89
C ASN A 188 -10.38 -4.94 -0.09
N VAL A 189 -11.21 -3.93 0.17
CA VAL A 189 -12.18 -3.40 -0.80
C VAL A 189 -11.62 -2.17 -1.49
N THR A 190 -10.80 -1.42 -0.77
CA THR A 190 -9.98 -0.34 -1.35
C THR A 190 -8.52 -0.60 -1.00
N LEU A 191 -7.64 -0.38 -1.96
CA LEU A 191 -6.20 -0.52 -1.77
C LEU A 191 -5.55 0.87 -1.59
N PRO A 192 -4.98 1.19 -0.42
CA PRO A 192 -4.26 2.46 -0.25
C PRO A 192 -2.92 2.40 -0.98
N THR A 193 -2.58 3.50 -1.66
CA THR A 193 -1.25 3.71 -2.26
C THR A 193 -0.46 4.69 -1.40
N TYR A 194 0.84 4.43 -1.27
CA TYR A 194 1.73 5.21 -0.44
C TYR A 194 2.83 5.87 -1.26
N THR A 195 2.97 7.17 -1.08
CA THR A 195 4.06 7.96 -1.66
C THR A 195 5.08 8.30 -0.60
N LYS A 196 6.37 8.21 -0.94
CA LYS A 196 7.45 8.58 -0.04
C LYS A 196 7.34 10.07 0.28
N VAL A 197 7.31 10.42 1.57
CA VAL A 197 7.27 11.82 1.99
C VAL A 197 8.63 12.43 1.68
N LYS A 198 8.60 13.45 0.82
CA LYS A 198 9.73 14.32 0.58
C LYS A 198 9.73 15.38 1.68
N TYR A 199 10.77 15.41 2.48
CA TYR A 199 10.95 16.39 3.54
C TYR A 199 11.86 17.49 3.03
N GLY A 200 11.58 18.74 3.37
CA GLY A 200 12.45 19.86 3.02
C GLY A 200 13.70 19.98 3.91
N TYR A 201 13.74 19.25 5.03
CA TYR A 201 14.88 19.20 5.94
C TYR A 201 15.32 17.77 6.23
N GLN A 202 16.59 17.65 6.62
CA GLN A 202 17.16 16.42 7.16
C GLN A 202 17.98 16.73 8.41
N VAL A 203 17.96 15.82 9.38
CA VAL A 203 18.91 15.85 10.50
C VAL A 203 20.20 15.17 10.04
N SER A 204 21.31 15.85 10.21
CA SER A 204 22.68 15.43 9.89
C SER A 204 23.51 15.45 11.17
N GLN A 205 24.61 14.68 11.18
CA GLN A 205 25.58 14.65 12.29
C GLN A 205 24.95 14.42 13.67
N LEU A 206 23.83 13.69 13.74
CA LEU A 206 23.19 13.37 15.01
C LEU A 206 24.11 12.46 15.82
N SER A 207 24.51 12.92 17.00
CA SER A 207 25.32 12.16 17.93
C SER A 207 24.76 12.27 19.35
N ALA A 208 25.03 11.25 20.16
CA ALA A 208 24.61 11.21 21.54
C ALA A 208 25.68 10.56 22.40
N SER A 209 26.04 11.22 23.49
CA SER A 209 27.03 10.76 24.47
C SER A 209 26.42 10.80 25.86
N LYS A 210 26.54 9.71 26.61
CA LYS A 210 26.06 9.66 27.99
C LYS A 210 27.22 9.86 28.96
N THR A 211 26.92 10.50 30.08
CA THR A 211 27.71 10.45 31.32
C THR A 211 26.94 9.61 32.34
N ALA A 212 27.46 9.46 33.57
CA ALA A 212 26.77 8.75 34.64
C ALA A 212 25.36 9.29 34.95
N LYS A 213 25.07 10.57 34.67
CA LYS A 213 23.79 11.23 35.03
C LYS A 213 23.05 11.88 33.87
N THR A 214 23.74 12.23 32.77
CA THR A 214 23.16 13.03 31.68
C THR A 214 23.42 12.44 30.31
N LEU A 215 22.58 12.81 29.34
CA LEU A 215 22.73 12.48 27.94
C LEU A 215 22.86 13.77 27.14
N LYS A 216 24.04 14.01 26.54
CA LYS A 216 24.28 15.14 25.64
C LYS A 216 23.98 14.69 24.21
N VAL A 217 23.02 15.36 23.58
CA VAL A 217 22.60 15.11 22.19
C VAL A 217 22.95 16.33 21.36
N THR A 218 23.67 16.10 20.26
CA THR A 218 24.07 17.16 19.31
C THR A 218 23.70 16.76 17.90
N GLY A 219 23.57 17.74 17.02
CA GLY A 219 23.44 17.51 15.60
C GLY A 219 23.20 18.79 14.82
N LYS A 220 22.99 18.65 13.52
CA LYS A 220 22.75 19.75 12.59
C LYS A 220 21.56 19.46 11.70
N VAL A 221 20.66 20.41 11.54
CA VAL A 221 19.58 20.34 10.56
C VAL A 221 20.03 21.08 9.31
N VAL A 222 19.94 20.40 8.16
CA VAL A 222 20.24 21.00 6.86
C VAL A 222 19.00 20.93 5.96
N THR A 223 18.90 21.90 5.07
CA THR A 223 17.90 21.89 3.99
C THR A 223 18.21 20.77 3.01
N THR A 224 17.19 20.34 2.29
CA THR A 224 17.29 19.38 1.19
C THR A 224 16.90 20.07 -0.11
N LYS A 225 17.01 19.37 -1.24
CA LYS A 225 16.50 19.84 -2.53
C LYS A 225 14.97 20.03 -2.60
N HIS A 226 14.24 19.70 -1.55
CA HIS A 226 12.79 19.82 -1.51
C HIS A 226 12.36 21.09 -0.78
N ALA A 227 11.42 21.83 -1.36
CA ALA A 227 10.87 23.03 -0.73
C ALA A 227 10.13 22.68 0.57
N ALA A 228 10.38 23.45 1.63
CA ALA A 228 9.60 23.40 2.86
C ALA A 228 8.68 24.62 2.96
N LYS A 229 7.40 24.40 3.28
CA LYS A 229 6.46 25.50 3.54
C LYS A 229 6.81 26.33 4.78
N HIS A 230 7.49 25.71 5.75
CA HIS A 230 7.81 26.32 7.03
C HIS A 230 9.28 26.14 7.38
N ALA A 231 9.88 27.16 7.97
CA ALA A 231 11.24 27.10 8.47
C ALA A 231 11.36 26.16 9.69
N ALA A 232 12.33 25.25 9.67
CA ALA A 232 12.70 24.50 10.86
C ALA A 232 13.36 25.43 11.89
N LYS A 233 12.78 25.52 13.09
CA LYS A 233 13.31 26.32 14.22
C LYS A 233 13.66 25.46 15.44
N TYR A 234 13.21 24.21 15.45
CA TYR A 234 13.37 23.29 16.57
C TYR A 234 13.71 21.89 16.07
N VAL A 235 14.24 21.08 16.99
CA VAL A 235 14.36 19.63 16.83
C VAL A 235 13.62 18.96 17.98
N ILE A 236 12.76 18.01 17.65
CA ILE A 236 12.13 17.11 18.61
C ILE A 236 13.10 15.95 18.83
N LEU A 237 13.50 15.75 20.07
CA LEU A 237 14.34 14.66 20.50
C LEU A 237 13.46 13.60 21.17
N THR A 238 13.69 12.33 20.89
CA THR A 238 12.97 11.22 21.53
C THR A 238 13.97 10.18 22.01
N ASP A 239 13.93 9.90 23.31
CA ASP A 239 14.68 8.84 23.98
C ASP A 239 13.73 7.86 24.69
N TYR A 240 14.23 7.04 25.62
CA TYR A 240 13.41 6.10 26.38
C TYR A 240 12.46 6.76 27.39
N LYS A 241 12.76 7.98 27.86
CA LYS A 241 11.93 8.73 28.81
C LYS A 241 10.81 9.49 28.12
N GLY A 242 10.97 9.79 26.83
CA GLY A 242 9.93 10.40 26.02
C GLY A 242 10.47 11.48 25.12
N LYS A 243 9.67 12.53 24.93
CA LYS A 243 9.96 13.62 23.99
C LYS A 243 10.49 14.85 24.70
N SER A 244 11.56 15.41 24.16
CA SER A 244 12.08 16.73 24.51
C SER A 244 12.32 17.55 23.24
N HIS A 245 12.79 18.79 23.38
CA HIS A 245 13.09 19.62 22.23
C HIS A 245 14.34 20.48 22.45
N ALA A 246 14.95 20.88 21.35
CA ALA A 246 16.06 21.82 21.28
C ALA A 246 15.74 22.90 20.24
N LYS A 247 16.12 24.15 20.50
CA LYS A 247 16.04 25.23 19.52
C LYS A 247 17.24 25.11 18.57
N LEU A 248 17.02 25.37 17.29
CA LEU A 248 18.09 25.45 16.31
C LEU A 248 18.81 26.80 16.41
N THR A 249 20.12 26.78 16.24
CA THR A 249 20.92 28.00 15.98
C THR A 249 20.67 28.52 14.57
N LYS A 250 21.14 29.73 14.24
CA LYS A 250 21.06 30.30 12.88
C LYS A 250 21.66 29.36 11.83
N ASN A 251 22.72 28.63 12.18
CA ASN A 251 23.42 27.68 11.31
C ASN A 251 22.82 26.26 11.31
N GLY A 252 21.65 26.08 11.93
CA GLY A 252 20.95 24.79 12.00
C GLY A 252 21.51 23.80 13.02
N ASN A 253 22.55 24.14 13.77
CA ASN A 253 23.08 23.30 14.84
C ASN A 253 22.15 23.26 16.06
N PHE A 254 22.17 22.16 16.81
CA PHE A 254 21.53 22.05 18.12
C PHE A 254 22.36 21.22 19.09
N THR A 255 22.24 21.56 20.37
CA THR A 255 22.79 20.82 21.50
C THR A 255 21.75 20.79 22.61
N LYS A 256 21.53 19.63 23.21
CA LYS A 256 20.66 19.48 24.38
C LYS A 256 21.22 18.45 25.34
N THR A 257 21.25 18.81 26.62
CA THR A 257 21.56 17.89 27.70
C THR A 257 20.26 17.44 28.35
N LEU A 258 20.01 16.14 28.38
CA LEU A 258 18.86 15.50 29.03
C LEU A 258 19.33 14.90 30.36
N LYS A 259 18.59 15.17 31.43
CA LYS A 259 18.92 14.69 32.78
C LYS A 259 18.28 13.33 33.04
N ASN A 260 18.93 12.52 33.88
CA ASN A 260 18.42 11.24 34.37
C ASN A 260 18.20 10.20 33.25
N CYS A 261 19.05 10.19 32.21
CA CYS A 261 18.90 9.33 31.03
C CYS A 261 19.82 8.08 31.06
N LYS A 262 20.06 7.49 32.25
CA LYS A 262 21.04 6.40 32.46
C LYS A 262 20.79 5.17 31.56
N ALA A 263 19.53 4.85 31.30
CA ALA A 263 19.13 3.69 30.49
C ALA A 263 19.02 3.97 28.98
N ALA A 264 19.38 5.17 28.52
CA ALA A 264 19.25 5.52 27.10
C ALA A 264 20.26 4.75 26.25
N LYS A 265 19.76 3.86 25.38
CA LYS A 265 20.57 3.14 24.38
C LYS A 265 20.52 3.78 22.99
N LYS A 266 19.41 4.48 22.68
CA LYS A 266 19.17 5.13 21.39
C LYS A 266 18.50 6.48 21.63
N VAL A 267 18.81 7.44 20.78
CA VAL A 267 18.05 8.68 20.66
C VAL A 267 17.61 8.85 19.22
N SER A 268 16.53 9.59 19.01
CA SER A 268 16.12 10.04 17.69
C SER A 268 15.80 11.52 17.67
N ALA A 269 15.96 12.12 16.49
CA ALA A 269 15.75 13.53 16.23
C ALA A 269 14.90 13.74 14.98
N VAL A 270 14.02 14.75 15.04
CA VAL A 270 13.18 15.20 13.93
C VAL A 270 13.20 16.73 13.91
N ALA A 271 13.57 17.34 12.79
CA ALA A 271 13.44 18.78 12.59
C ALA A 271 11.96 19.19 12.59
N ALA A 272 11.64 20.33 13.19
CA ALA A 272 10.26 20.76 13.38
C ALA A 272 10.11 22.28 13.45
N TYR A 273 8.88 22.75 13.22
CA TYR A 273 8.41 24.04 13.70
C TYR A 273 7.37 23.81 14.81
N ARG A 274 7.01 24.87 15.54
CA ARG A 274 5.97 24.80 16.57
C ARG A 274 4.91 25.87 16.37
N THR A 275 3.66 25.55 16.70
CA THR A 275 2.57 26.51 16.82
C THR A 275 2.23 26.70 18.30
N LYS A 276 2.00 27.96 18.71
CA LYS A 276 1.60 28.33 20.07
C LYS A 276 0.07 28.30 20.15
N HIS A 277 -0.47 27.70 21.19
CA HIS A 277 -1.90 27.71 21.52
C HIS A 277 -2.05 28.22 22.95
N VAL A 278 -2.94 29.19 23.17
CA VAL A 278 -3.27 29.69 24.50
C VAL A 278 -4.72 29.31 24.77
N LYS A 279 -4.97 28.56 25.85
CA LYS A 279 -6.31 28.20 26.29
C LYS A 279 -6.38 28.36 27.80
N ASN A 280 -7.30 29.18 28.29
CA ASN A 280 -7.49 29.49 29.70
C ASN A 280 -6.20 29.94 30.38
N GLY A 281 -5.48 30.91 29.80
CA GLY A 281 -4.19 31.41 30.28
C GLY A 281 -3.00 30.45 30.13
N LYS A 282 -3.25 29.15 29.88
CA LYS A 282 -2.20 28.15 29.71
C LYS A 282 -1.68 28.13 28.28
N THR A 283 -0.38 28.35 28.13
CA THR A 283 0.30 28.21 26.84
C THR A 283 0.70 26.75 26.60
N THR A 284 0.29 26.20 25.45
CA THR A 284 0.70 24.89 24.95
C THR A 284 1.34 25.02 23.56
N TYR A 285 2.20 24.07 23.19
CA TYR A 285 2.89 24.08 21.90
C TYR A 285 2.65 22.78 21.16
N THR A 286 2.29 22.90 19.88
CA THR A 286 2.18 21.75 18.96
C THR A 286 3.38 21.76 18.04
N TYR A 287 4.16 20.67 18.03
CA TYR A 287 5.30 20.51 17.13
C TYR A 287 4.90 19.77 15.86
N HIS A 288 5.34 20.30 14.72
CA HIS A 288 5.05 19.77 13.39
C HIS A 288 6.34 19.32 12.73
N ALA A 289 6.43 18.03 12.40
CA ALA A 289 7.62 17.42 11.84
C ALA A 289 7.90 17.90 10.40
N LEU A 290 9.14 18.29 10.15
CA LEU A 290 9.66 18.78 8.88
C LEU A 290 10.79 17.93 8.30
N SER A 291 11.26 16.92 9.02
CA SER A 291 12.20 15.92 8.53
C SER A 291 11.75 14.48 8.81
N ALA A 292 12.38 13.53 8.14
CA ALA A 292 12.37 12.15 8.59
C ALA A 292 13.06 12.02 9.96
N LYS A 293 12.72 10.94 10.68
CA LYS A 293 13.37 10.59 11.96
C LYS A 293 14.78 10.06 11.69
N LYS A 294 15.79 10.72 12.26
CA LYS A 294 17.16 10.18 12.34
C LYS A 294 17.39 9.59 13.72
N SER A 295 18.04 8.44 13.79
CA SER A 295 18.41 7.78 15.04
C SER A 295 19.92 7.69 15.18
N ALA A 296 20.40 7.77 16.42
CA ALA A 296 21.79 7.54 16.79
C ALA A 296 21.84 6.61 18.01
N VAL A 297 22.83 5.73 18.02
CA VAL A 297 23.17 4.93 19.20
C VAL A 297 23.84 5.86 20.22
N VAL A 298 23.49 5.70 21.49
CA VAL A 298 24.11 6.47 22.57
C VAL A 298 25.48 5.87 22.86
N LYS A 299 26.54 6.66 22.67
CA LYS A 299 27.89 6.27 23.07
C LYS A 299 27.94 6.13 24.59
N ALA A 300 28.52 5.04 25.07
CA ALA A 300 28.66 4.78 26.49
C ALA A 300 29.50 5.88 27.17
N ALA A 301 29.33 6.02 28.48
CA ALA A 301 30.26 6.83 29.26
C ALA A 301 31.61 6.11 29.18
N LYS A 302 32.66 6.87 28.84
CA LYS A 302 34.02 6.45 29.15
C LYS A 302 34.21 6.58 30.65
#